data_AF-A0A1Y1SK71-F1
#
_entry.id   AF-A0A1Y1SK71-F1
#
_cell.length_a   1.000
_cell.length_b   1.000
_cell.length_c   1.000
_cell.angle_alpha   90.00
_cell.angle_beta   90.00
_cell.angle_gamma   90.00
#
_symmetry.space_group_name_H-M   'P 1'
#
loop_
_entity.id
_entity.type
_entity.pdbx_description
1 polymer ?
#
loop_
_entity_poly.entity_id
_entity_poly.type
_entity_poly.pdbx_seq_one_letter_code
_entity_poly.pdbx_strand_id
1 'polypeptide(L)'
;MIKTLRTWAACALLMTAGNGFAAGMTTHAMMADVARHKLPPEHPLIAVLQHHRAALIAGAMFPDGGYFTGAAFEGDRDLAETAHWDSYTDALAAVAHEAGCADISGAADPWDSLPILGGTFDWAADELARELPIVSLRSADDCGTLVAFLMGIAAHGMGDEVWDALFEPSVYQRGEMHHSSPGYLLDSLPPGADPSVGTLLRGALGDAAFDALAAGFEFINGVEYAMDVIAIRDKFAWDEIPALVFPPSAPLSAAFARLGLDYDGLAIQRAAAGTRLLVSAERVAAAVDYVRVRDVMPYAVSNYETGSGGIHDVAQYIAGYYEHLWDRVVNGPINAAPPFVVGVHPRPGERNLPTAPCLAEPFAACEDNTRRPIADRYIYFALSASPGSDFSELEDAVAVFDEQGNKLASRLTPLPPWASPMSAHGMRIELLDKVLKPQHRYTVTITSQLYDRRGPNAPKARLAQPMIWHFQTGD
;
A
#
# COMPACT_ATOMS: atom_id res chain seq x y z
N MET A 1 -16.67 -32.43 -25.62
CA MET A 1 -15.50 -31.56 -25.40
C MET A 1 -15.82 -30.27 -24.66
N ILE A 2 -16.93 -29.56 -24.94
CA ILE A 2 -17.31 -28.32 -24.21
C ILE A 2 -17.79 -28.58 -22.76
N LYS A 3 -18.37 -29.76 -22.46
CA LYS A 3 -18.81 -30.13 -21.11
C LYS A 3 -17.68 -30.56 -20.17
N THR A 4 -16.56 -31.03 -20.71
CA THR A 4 -15.39 -31.49 -19.93
C THR A 4 -14.47 -30.34 -19.54
N LEU A 5 -14.44 -29.21 -20.27
CA LEU A 5 -13.76 -27.99 -19.80
C LEU A 5 -14.50 -27.30 -18.65
N ARG A 6 -15.84 -27.43 -18.58
CA ARG A 6 -16.66 -26.87 -17.50
C ARG A 6 -16.49 -27.57 -16.14
N THR A 7 -16.01 -28.81 -16.14
CA THR A 7 -15.86 -29.60 -14.91
C THR A 7 -14.52 -29.35 -14.21
N TRP A 8 -13.47 -28.93 -14.92
CA TRP A 8 -12.18 -28.57 -14.32
C TRP A 8 -12.20 -27.18 -13.69
N ALA A 9 -12.99 -26.24 -14.21
CA ALA A 9 -13.17 -24.91 -13.61
C ALA A 9 -13.95 -24.94 -12.27
N ALA A 10 -14.78 -25.98 -12.05
CA ALA A 10 -15.63 -26.11 -10.87
C ALA A 10 -14.97 -26.85 -9.69
N CYS A 11 -13.91 -27.63 -9.92
CA CYS A 11 -13.24 -28.40 -8.86
C CYS A 11 -12.07 -27.67 -8.18
N ALA A 12 -11.61 -26.53 -8.73
CA ALA A 12 -10.48 -25.77 -8.19
C ALA A 12 -10.84 -24.80 -7.04
N LEU A 13 -12.13 -24.60 -6.77
CA LEU A 13 -12.64 -23.53 -5.90
C LEU A 13 -12.93 -23.97 -4.45
N LEU A 14 -12.55 -25.18 -4.05
CA LEU A 14 -13.11 -25.84 -2.86
C LEU A 14 -12.22 -25.90 -1.61
N MET A 15 -11.07 -25.23 -1.53
CA MET A 15 -10.20 -25.39 -0.35
C MET A 15 -9.56 -24.08 0.14
N THR A 16 -10.01 -23.69 1.34
CA THR A 16 -9.36 -22.90 2.41
C THR A 16 -9.26 -21.38 2.33
N ALA A 17 -9.94 -20.75 3.31
CA ALA A 17 -9.82 -19.36 3.73
C ALA A 17 -8.56 -19.18 4.60
N GLY A 18 -7.70 -18.23 4.21
CA GLY A 18 -6.68 -17.64 5.06
C GLY A 18 -7.10 -16.24 5.51
N ASN A 19 -6.85 -15.91 6.78
CA ASN A 19 -7.08 -14.59 7.37
C ASN A 19 -6.08 -13.56 6.81
N GLY A 20 -6.40 -13.01 5.64
CA GLY A 20 -5.91 -11.70 5.22
C GLY A 20 -7.15 -10.82 5.11
N PHE A 21 -7.02 -9.53 5.36
CA PHE A 21 -8.05 -8.56 5.01
C PHE A 21 -7.40 -7.74 3.91
N ALA A 22 -7.93 -7.76 2.69
CA ALA A 22 -7.46 -6.85 1.65
C ALA A 22 -8.62 -6.55 0.70
N ALA A 23 -9.16 -5.35 0.88
CA ALA A 23 -9.68 -4.56 -0.21
C ALA A 23 -9.76 -3.10 0.20
N GLY A 24 -8.91 -2.32 -0.43
CA GLY A 24 -8.81 -0.87 -0.32
C GLY A 24 -8.36 -0.24 -1.63
N MET A 25 -8.77 -0.78 -2.79
CA MET A 25 -8.15 -0.48 -4.07
C MET A 25 -8.14 1.02 -4.35
N THR A 26 -9.28 1.67 -4.14
CA THR A 26 -9.40 3.11 -4.39
C THR A 26 -8.59 3.92 -3.38
N THR A 27 -8.58 3.52 -2.12
CA THR A 27 -7.87 4.18 -1.02
C THR A 27 -6.35 4.07 -1.22
N HIS A 28 -5.81 2.88 -1.53
CA HIS A 28 -4.39 2.71 -1.87
C HIS A 28 -3.99 3.52 -3.11
N ALA A 29 -4.83 3.53 -4.14
CA ALA A 29 -4.60 4.33 -5.32
C ALA A 29 -4.55 5.83 -5.00
N MET A 30 -5.45 6.33 -4.15
CA MET A 30 -5.43 7.72 -3.70
C MET A 30 -4.18 8.03 -2.87
N MET A 31 -3.76 7.13 -1.97
CA MET A 31 -2.53 7.28 -1.19
C MET A 31 -1.30 7.39 -2.09
N ALA A 32 -1.18 6.49 -3.07
CA ALA A 32 -0.10 6.50 -4.06
C ALA A 32 -0.11 7.78 -4.92
N ASP A 33 -1.28 8.20 -5.40
CA ASP A 33 -1.44 9.38 -6.23
C ASP A 33 -1.17 10.69 -5.49
N VAL A 34 -1.60 10.78 -4.23
CA VAL A 34 -1.33 11.94 -3.37
C VAL A 34 0.16 11.99 -3.00
N ALA A 35 0.81 10.84 -2.80
CA ALA A 35 2.22 10.77 -2.43
C ALA A 35 3.15 11.40 -3.47
N ARG A 36 2.85 11.28 -4.78
CA ARG A 36 3.69 11.90 -5.81
C ARG A 36 3.73 13.43 -5.71
N HIS A 37 2.72 14.05 -5.10
CA HIS A 37 2.67 15.49 -4.86
C HIS A 37 3.40 15.92 -3.58
N LYS A 38 3.82 14.96 -2.75
CA LYS A 38 4.55 15.20 -1.49
C LYS A 38 6.06 14.97 -1.63
N LEU A 39 6.51 14.47 -2.79
CA LEU A 39 7.92 14.43 -3.14
C LEU A 39 8.56 15.83 -3.08
N PRO A 40 9.87 15.93 -2.80
CA PRO A 40 10.59 17.18 -2.83
C PRO A 40 10.38 17.90 -4.18
N PRO A 41 10.25 19.24 -4.18
CA PRO A 41 10.17 20.00 -5.42
C PRO A 41 11.31 19.63 -6.37
N GLU A 42 11.01 19.53 -7.66
CA GLU A 42 11.98 19.17 -8.73
C GLU A 42 12.51 17.73 -8.67
N HIS A 43 12.01 16.88 -7.76
CA HIS A 43 12.41 15.47 -7.75
C HIS A 43 12.03 14.80 -9.08
N PRO A 44 12.98 14.12 -9.77
CA PRO A 44 12.79 13.61 -11.13
C PRO A 44 11.61 12.63 -11.27
N LEU A 45 11.35 11.88 -10.20
CA LEU A 45 10.24 10.93 -10.13
C LEU A 45 8.86 11.61 -10.30
N ILE A 46 8.71 12.90 -9.99
CA ILE A 46 7.43 13.61 -10.17
C ILE A 46 6.96 13.54 -11.62
N ALA A 47 7.87 13.79 -12.57
CA ALA A 47 7.53 13.76 -14.00
C ALA A 47 7.17 12.34 -14.47
N VAL A 48 7.93 11.33 -14.02
CA VAL A 48 7.67 9.92 -14.32
C VAL A 48 6.29 9.51 -13.79
N LEU A 49 5.99 9.78 -12.52
CA LEU A 49 4.71 9.41 -11.91
C LEU A 49 3.53 10.19 -12.47
N GLN A 50 3.73 11.43 -12.89
CA GLN A 50 2.69 12.21 -13.55
C GLN A 50 2.36 11.64 -14.94
N HIS A 51 3.39 11.25 -15.71
CA HIS A 51 3.22 10.72 -17.07
C HIS A 51 2.72 9.28 -17.09
N HIS A 52 3.20 8.44 -16.18
CA HIS A 52 2.83 7.04 -16.03
C HIS A 52 1.87 6.80 -14.86
N ARG A 53 1.03 7.79 -14.56
CA ARG A 53 0.06 7.73 -13.45
C ARG A 53 -0.82 6.48 -13.50
N ALA A 54 -1.21 6.01 -14.69
CA ALA A 54 -1.98 4.79 -14.84
C ALA A 54 -1.28 3.53 -14.32
N ALA A 55 0.05 3.47 -14.46
CA ALA A 55 0.85 2.37 -13.96
C ALA A 55 1.10 2.48 -12.45
N LEU A 56 1.29 3.70 -11.94
CA LEU A 56 1.30 3.97 -10.50
C LEU A 56 0.04 3.45 -9.80
N ILE A 57 -1.13 3.81 -10.33
CA ILE A 57 -2.41 3.37 -9.78
C ILE A 57 -2.59 1.85 -9.93
N ALA A 58 -2.20 1.27 -11.06
CA ALA A 58 -2.25 -0.18 -11.25
C ALA A 58 -1.36 -0.94 -10.25
N GLY A 59 -0.17 -0.42 -9.95
CA GLY A 59 0.73 -1.01 -8.96
C GLY A 59 0.16 -0.94 -7.55
N ALA A 60 -0.45 0.19 -7.19
CA ALA A 60 -1.07 0.39 -5.88
C ALA A 60 -2.30 -0.50 -5.61
N MET A 61 -2.81 -1.15 -6.65
CA MET A 61 -3.98 -2.05 -6.60
C MET A 61 -3.60 -3.50 -6.99
N PHE A 62 -2.34 -3.75 -7.37
CA PHE A 62 -1.95 -5.05 -7.90
C PHE A 62 -1.99 -6.18 -6.87
N PRO A 63 -1.47 -5.99 -5.64
CA PRO A 63 -1.44 -7.08 -4.65
C PRO A 63 -2.84 -7.61 -4.30
N ASP A 64 -3.81 -6.73 -4.03
CA ASP A 64 -5.23 -7.06 -3.84
C ASP A 64 -5.84 -7.90 -4.98
N GLY A 65 -5.45 -7.61 -6.22
CA GLY A 65 -5.88 -8.38 -7.38
C GLY A 65 -5.46 -9.85 -7.30
N GLY A 66 -4.27 -10.11 -6.76
CA GLY A 66 -3.77 -11.47 -6.54
C GLY A 66 -4.41 -12.17 -5.34
N TYR A 67 -4.79 -11.47 -4.27
CA TYR A 67 -5.60 -12.06 -3.20
C TYR A 67 -6.96 -12.52 -3.71
N PHE A 68 -7.61 -11.70 -4.55
CA PHE A 68 -8.87 -12.05 -5.17
C PHE A 68 -8.76 -13.28 -6.07
N THR A 69 -7.74 -13.37 -6.93
CA THR A 69 -7.53 -14.59 -7.74
C THR A 69 -7.05 -15.77 -6.90
N GLY A 70 -6.45 -15.51 -5.73
CA GLY A 70 -6.06 -16.47 -4.71
C GLY A 70 -7.18 -17.42 -4.27
N ALA A 71 -8.43 -16.95 -4.28
CA ALA A 71 -9.61 -17.78 -3.99
C ALA A 71 -9.80 -18.94 -4.98
N ALA A 72 -9.29 -18.79 -6.22
CA ALA A 72 -9.33 -19.80 -7.27
C ALA A 72 -7.96 -20.45 -7.54
N PHE A 73 -6.87 -19.77 -7.18
CA PHE A 73 -5.50 -20.16 -7.46
C PHE A 73 -4.63 -19.86 -6.24
N GLU A 74 -4.45 -20.81 -5.33
CA GLU A 74 -3.75 -20.61 -4.04
C GLU A 74 -2.38 -19.91 -4.19
N GLY A 75 -1.60 -20.26 -5.22
CA GLY A 75 -0.31 -19.60 -5.50
C GLY A 75 -0.39 -18.10 -5.83
N ASP A 76 -1.53 -17.60 -6.30
CA ASP A 76 -1.74 -16.17 -6.56
C ASP A 76 -1.85 -15.38 -5.25
N ARG A 77 -2.34 -16.02 -4.17
CA ARG A 77 -2.36 -15.41 -2.83
C ARG A 77 -0.95 -15.22 -2.28
N ASP A 78 -0.09 -16.23 -2.43
CA ASP A 78 1.30 -16.13 -1.97
C ASP A 78 2.10 -15.10 -2.81
N LEU A 79 1.79 -15.01 -4.11
CA LEU A 79 2.31 -13.98 -5.00
C LEU A 79 1.89 -12.59 -4.50
N ALA A 80 0.60 -12.39 -4.23
CA ALA A 80 0.05 -11.16 -3.71
C ALA A 80 0.74 -10.79 -2.39
N GLU A 81 0.70 -11.68 -1.40
CA GLU A 81 1.34 -11.51 -0.10
C GLU A 81 2.80 -11.07 -0.25
N THR A 82 3.57 -11.79 -1.07
CA THR A 82 4.98 -11.44 -1.31
C THR A 82 5.13 -10.06 -1.94
N ALA A 83 4.25 -9.68 -2.86
CA ALA A 83 4.30 -8.39 -3.54
C ALA A 83 4.06 -7.18 -2.61
N HIS A 84 3.39 -7.35 -1.45
CA HIS A 84 3.17 -6.28 -0.48
C HIS A 84 4.48 -5.76 0.12
N TRP A 85 5.47 -6.64 0.25
CA TRP A 85 6.57 -6.41 1.17
C TRP A 85 7.83 -5.85 0.51
N ASP A 86 8.66 -5.16 1.31
CA ASP A 86 9.88 -4.49 0.85
C ASP A 86 10.87 -5.44 0.14
N SER A 87 10.84 -6.73 0.46
CA SER A 87 11.67 -7.74 -0.22
C SER A 87 11.40 -7.79 -1.72
N TYR A 88 10.13 -7.71 -2.11
CA TYR A 88 9.73 -7.72 -3.50
C TYR A 88 10.00 -6.39 -4.20
N THR A 89 9.65 -5.27 -3.59
CA THR A 89 9.90 -3.94 -4.18
C THR A 89 11.39 -3.67 -4.36
N ASP A 90 12.25 -4.11 -3.43
CA ASP A 90 13.70 -4.07 -3.61
C ASP A 90 14.21 -4.94 -4.76
N ALA A 91 13.69 -6.17 -4.87
CA ALA A 91 14.03 -7.05 -5.97
C ALA A 91 13.60 -6.45 -7.31
N LEU A 92 12.43 -5.82 -7.36
CA LEU A 92 11.90 -5.16 -8.55
C LEU A 92 12.66 -3.87 -8.88
N ALA A 93 13.10 -3.09 -7.88
CA ALA A 93 13.99 -1.95 -8.06
C ALA A 93 15.34 -2.38 -8.65
N ALA A 94 15.88 -3.53 -8.20
CA ALA A 94 17.09 -4.11 -8.77
C ALA A 94 16.90 -4.51 -10.25
N VAL A 95 15.77 -5.13 -10.58
CA VAL A 95 15.42 -5.46 -11.97
C VAL A 95 15.32 -4.20 -12.82
N ALA A 96 14.67 -3.15 -12.33
CA ALA A 96 14.56 -1.87 -13.04
C ALA A 96 15.92 -1.18 -13.23
N HIS A 97 16.78 -1.21 -12.21
CA HIS A 97 18.16 -0.71 -12.28
C HIS A 97 18.97 -1.42 -13.37
N GLU A 98 18.96 -2.75 -13.36
CA GLU A 98 19.71 -3.56 -14.33
C GLU A 98 19.17 -3.44 -15.77
N ALA A 99 17.88 -3.11 -15.91
CA ALA A 99 17.26 -2.78 -17.19
C ALA A 99 17.62 -1.36 -17.69
N GLY A 100 18.36 -0.56 -16.92
CA GLY A 100 18.76 0.80 -17.28
C GLY A 100 17.65 1.84 -17.10
N CYS A 101 16.64 1.56 -16.28
CA CYS A 101 15.50 2.46 -16.10
C CYS A 101 15.79 3.72 -15.27
N ALA A 102 17.04 3.95 -14.86
CA ALA A 102 17.47 5.19 -14.19
C ALA A 102 17.43 6.42 -15.15
N ASP A 103 17.70 6.19 -16.43
CA ASP A 103 17.86 7.24 -17.44
C ASP A 103 16.53 7.79 -17.96
N ILE A 104 15.39 7.28 -17.51
CA ILE A 104 14.06 7.81 -17.86
C ILE A 104 13.83 9.25 -17.34
N SER A 105 14.59 9.63 -16.32
CA SER A 105 14.64 11.01 -15.81
C SER A 105 15.67 11.88 -16.55
N GLY A 106 16.54 11.23 -17.33
CA GLY A 106 17.59 11.86 -18.11
C GLY A 106 17.04 12.49 -19.38
N ALA A 107 17.49 13.71 -19.63
CA ALA A 107 17.33 14.41 -20.90
C ALA A 107 18.11 13.70 -22.02
N ALA A 108 17.71 12.48 -22.39
CA ALA A 108 17.96 12.01 -23.75
C ALA A 108 17.19 12.96 -24.67
N ASP A 109 17.92 13.70 -25.48
CA ASP A 109 17.35 14.60 -26.48
C ASP A 109 16.34 13.78 -27.28
N PRO A 110 15.07 14.19 -27.42
CA PRO A 110 14.08 13.41 -28.17
C PRO A 110 14.57 13.01 -29.57
N TRP A 111 15.49 13.80 -30.11
CA TRP A 111 16.18 13.63 -31.38
C TRP A 111 17.11 12.41 -31.47
N ASP A 112 17.68 11.91 -30.37
CA ASP A 112 18.60 10.75 -30.40
C ASP A 112 17.88 9.41 -30.62
N SER A 113 16.55 9.39 -30.48
CA SER A 113 15.71 8.19 -30.60
C SER A 113 14.91 8.09 -31.90
N LEU A 114 14.94 9.14 -32.73
CA LEU A 114 14.25 9.12 -34.03
C LEU A 114 15.13 8.41 -35.08
N PRO A 115 14.56 7.50 -35.90
CA PRO A 115 15.30 6.98 -37.05
C PRO A 115 15.71 8.15 -37.94
N ILE A 116 17.01 8.28 -38.25
CA ILE A 116 17.52 9.27 -39.20
C ILE A 116 16.93 8.94 -40.58
N LEU A 117 15.80 9.57 -40.92
CA LEU A 117 15.15 9.49 -42.22
C LEU A 117 15.63 10.68 -43.06
N GLY A 118 16.77 10.52 -43.73
CA GLY A 118 17.39 11.63 -44.45
C GLY A 118 16.50 12.27 -45.54
N GLY A 119 16.43 13.60 -45.54
CA GLY A 119 16.04 14.46 -46.66
C GLY A 119 14.56 14.87 -46.71
N THR A 120 14.29 16.17 -46.93
CA THR A 120 12.97 16.85 -47.13
C THR A 120 11.82 16.58 -46.13
N PHE A 121 11.86 15.50 -45.36
CA PHE A 121 10.98 15.18 -44.24
C PHE A 121 11.42 15.84 -42.93
N ASP A 122 12.67 16.29 -42.83
CA ASP A 122 13.20 16.98 -41.63
C ASP A 122 12.41 18.26 -41.31
N TRP A 123 11.96 19.00 -42.32
CA TRP A 123 11.15 20.22 -42.11
C TRP A 123 9.70 19.91 -41.67
N ALA A 124 9.11 18.82 -42.19
CA ALA A 124 7.78 18.40 -41.80
C ALA A 124 7.78 17.76 -40.39
N ALA A 125 8.86 17.07 -40.02
CA ALA A 125 9.07 16.57 -38.66
C ALA A 125 9.30 17.72 -37.67
N ASP A 126 10.09 18.74 -38.02
CA ASP A 126 10.31 19.95 -37.20
C ASP A 126 9.01 20.73 -36.93
N GLU A 127 8.17 20.91 -37.95
CA GLU A 127 6.94 21.71 -37.81
C GLU A 127 5.82 20.90 -37.11
N LEU A 128 5.77 19.58 -37.32
CA LEU A 128 4.84 18.70 -36.61
C LEU A 128 5.27 18.45 -35.14
N ALA A 129 6.58 18.49 -34.86
CA ALA A 129 7.16 18.41 -33.51
C ALA A 129 7.00 19.71 -32.69
N ARG A 130 6.80 20.86 -33.35
CA ARG A 130 6.43 22.13 -32.69
C ARG A 130 4.95 22.22 -32.33
N GLU A 131 4.08 21.56 -33.09
CA GLU A 131 2.62 21.59 -32.93
C GLU A 131 2.07 20.38 -32.14
N LEU A 132 2.76 19.24 -32.14
CA LEU A 132 2.45 18.09 -31.30
C LEU A 132 3.37 18.09 -30.07
N PRO A 133 2.84 17.97 -28.84
CA PRO A 133 3.71 17.73 -27.70
C PRO A 133 4.39 16.38 -27.92
N ILE A 134 5.67 16.39 -28.28
CA ILE A 134 6.59 15.23 -28.42
C ILE A 134 6.55 14.33 -27.16
N VAL A 135 6.00 14.86 -26.05
CA VAL A 135 5.60 14.17 -24.83
C VAL A 135 4.66 12.97 -25.06
N SER A 136 3.85 12.94 -26.13
CA SER A 136 2.90 11.84 -26.38
C SER A 136 3.52 10.54 -26.92
N LEU A 137 4.81 10.53 -27.28
CA LEU A 137 5.50 9.33 -27.76
C LEU A 137 6.26 8.56 -26.67
N ARG A 138 6.38 9.11 -25.45
CA ARG A 138 6.96 8.41 -24.30
C ARG A 138 5.92 7.74 -23.39
N SER A 139 4.62 7.82 -23.70
CA SER A 139 3.55 7.21 -22.89
C SER A 139 3.53 5.66 -22.90
N ALA A 140 4.52 5.04 -23.53
CA ALA A 140 4.66 3.60 -23.69
C ALA A 140 6.13 3.16 -23.58
N ASP A 141 6.98 3.87 -22.81
CA ASP A 141 8.26 3.27 -22.45
C ASP A 141 8.05 2.24 -21.31
N ASP A 142 8.63 1.06 -21.50
CA ASP A 142 8.51 -0.03 -20.54
C ASP A 142 9.15 0.35 -19.20
N CYS A 143 10.19 1.19 -19.21
CA CYS A 143 10.87 1.63 -17.99
C CYS A 143 10.06 2.61 -17.15
N GLY A 144 9.45 3.66 -17.72
CA GLY A 144 8.62 4.58 -16.95
C GLY A 144 7.37 3.89 -16.41
N THR A 145 6.80 2.96 -17.19
CA THR A 145 5.69 2.10 -16.75
C THR A 145 6.12 1.19 -15.59
N LEU A 146 7.27 0.51 -15.71
CA LEU A 146 7.80 -0.38 -14.66
C LEU A 146 8.12 0.38 -13.38
N VAL A 147 8.78 1.54 -13.47
CA VAL A 147 9.12 2.37 -12.31
C VAL A 147 7.87 2.90 -11.63
N ALA A 148 6.90 3.44 -12.38
CA ALA A 148 5.67 3.92 -11.79
C ALA A 148 4.87 2.80 -11.13
N PHE A 149 4.80 1.62 -11.77
CA PHE A 149 4.17 0.44 -11.18
C PHE A 149 4.86 -0.05 -9.91
N LEU A 150 6.20 -0.08 -9.89
CA LEU A 150 7.00 -0.36 -8.69
C LEU A 150 6.66 0.61 -7.54
N MET A 151 6.60 1.92 -7.82
CA MET A 151 6.19 2.91 -6.82
C MET A 151 4.75 2.69 -6.35
N GLY A 152 3.86 2.21 -7.24
CA GLY A 152 2.51 1.81 -6.86
C GLY A 152 2.50 0.68 -5.83
N ILE A 153 3.21 -0.41 -6.11
CA ILE A 153 3.29 -1.56 -5.19
C ILE A 153 3.91 -1.13 -3.85
N ALA A 154 4.98 -0.33 -3.90
CA ALA A 154 5.61 0.23 -2.71
C ALA A 154 4.66 1.09 -1.86
N ALA A 155 3.77 1.85 -2.50
CA ALA A 155 2.73 2.61 -1.82
C ALA A 155 1.65 1.74 -1.19
N HIS A 156 1.30 0.62 -1.83
CA HIS A 156 0.33 -0.33 -1.30
C HIS A 156 0.82 -0.89 0.05
N GLY A 157 1.99 -1.54 0.08
CA GLY A 157 2.52 -2.11 1.32
C GLY A 157 2.75 -1.11 2.46
N MET A 158 3.32 0.06 2.17
CA MET A 158 3.44 1.14 3.16
C MET A 158 2.05 1.68 3.59
N GLY A 159 1.09 1.63 2.68
CA GLY A 159 -0.31 1.97 2.92
C GLY A 159 -0.91 1.11 4.01
N ASP A 160 -0.91 -0.21 3.81
CA ASP A 160 -1.39 -1.21 4.78
C ASP A 160 -0.70 -1.02 6.12
N GLU A 161 0.63 -0.90 6.11
CA GLU A 161 1.40 -0.78 7.34
C GLU A 161 0.95 0.40 8.21
N VAL A 162 0.71 1.56 7.60
CA VAL A 162 0.39 2.79 8.32
C VAL A 162 -1.12 2.93 8.56
N TRP A 163 -1.96 2.59 7.57
CA TRP A 163 -3.41 2.66 7.65
C TRP A 163 -3.96 1.68 8.69
N ASP A 164 -3.54 0.42 8.66
CA ASP A 164 -4.00 -0.62 9.59
C ASP A 164 -3.51 -0.38 11.02
N ALA A 165 -2.39 0.32 11.16
CA ALA A 165 -1.84 0.65 12.45
C ALA A 165 -2.47 1.88 13.11
N LEU A 166 -2.91 2.85 12.32
CA LEU A 166 -3.31 4.16 12.81
C LEU A 166 -4.80 4.45 12.56
N PHE A 167 -5.25 4.27 11.32
CA PHE A 167 -6.60 4.66 10.92
C PHE A 167 -7.64 3.64 11.32
N GLU A 168 -7.54 2.38 10.86
CA GLU A 168 -8.55 1.37 11.18
C GLU A 168 -8.75 1.21 12.70
N PRO A 169 -7.69 1.18 13.53
CA PRO A 169 -7.82 1.14 14.97
C PRO A 169 -8.64 2.29 15.53
N SER A 170 -8.45 3.50 14.99
CA SER A 170 -9.20 4.68 15.41
C SER A 170 -10.68 4.58 15.05
N VAL A 171 -11.01 3.95 13.93
CA VAL A 171 -12.38 3.65 13.49
C VAL A 171 -13.02 2.63 14.43
N TYR A 172 -12.36 1.48 14.66
CA TYR A 172 -12.86 0.44 15.56
C TYR A 172 -13.05 0.92 17.00
N GLN A 173 -12.15 1.78 17.49
CA GLN A 173 -12.26 2.43 18.81
C GLN A 173 -13.51 3.29 18.98
N ARG A 174 -14.21 3.63 17.90
CA ARG A 174 -15.43 4.43 17.93
C ARG A 174 -16.68 3.59 17.68
N GLY A 175 -16.53 2.27 17.63
CA GLY A 175 -17.61 1.32 17.41
C GLY A 175 -18.07 1.25 15.95
N GLU A 176 -17.31 1.84 15.03
CA GLU A 176 -17.56 1.74 13.60
C GLU A 176 -16.87 0.48 13.08
N MET A 177 -17.64 -0.43 12.50
CA MET A 177 -17.14 -1.74 12.11
C MET A 177 -17.55 -2.11 10.69
N HIS A 178 -16.74 -2.96 10.08
CA HIS A 178 -17.06 -3.57 8.80
C HIS A 178 -18.34 -4.42 8.84
N HIS A 179 -18.65 -5.08 9.98
CA HIS A 179 -19.97 -5.71 10.22
C HIS A 179 -21.08 -4.76 10.69
N SER A 180 -20.95 -3.46 10.45
CA SER A 180 -22.07 -2.49 10.52
C SER A 180 -22.69 -2.28 9.13
N SER A 181 -22.22 -3.02 8.13
CA SER A 181 -22.59 -2.95 6.71
C SER A 181 -23.52 -4.09 6.24
N PRO A 182 -24.85 -4.00 6.45
CA PRO A 182 -25.86 -4.93 5.94
C PRO A 182 -25.78 -5.43 4.48
N GLY A 183 -24.89 -4.93 3.61
CA GLY A 183 -24.77 -5.34 2.21
C GLY A 183 -23.91 -6.57 1.96
N TYR A 184 -24.08 -7.56 2.84
CA TYR A 184 -23.07 -8.51 3.29
C TYR A 184 -22.58 -9.57 2.32
N LEU A 185 -23.15 -9.72 1.14
CA LEU A 185 -22.78 -10.80 0.22
C LEU A 185 -22.88 -10.29 -1.21
N LEU A 186 -22.00 -10.76 -2.09
CA LEU A 186 -22.13 -10.55 -3.55
C LEU A 186 -23.55 -10.92 -4.03
N ASP A 187 -24.18 -11.91 -3.38
CA ASP A 187 -25.58 -12.34 -3.56
C ASP A 187 -26.62 -11.23 -3.33
N SER A 188 -26.30 -10.27 -2.47
CA SER A 188 -27.22 -9.26 -1.95
C SER A 188 -26.88 -7.85 -2.42
N LEU A 189 -26.05 -7.68 -3.44
CA LEU A 189 -25.57 -6.38 -3.89
C LEU A 189 -26.34 -5.92 -5.15
N PRO A 190 -26.99 -4.74 -5.21
CA PRO A 190 -27.34 -3.84 -4.10
C PRO A 190 -28.21 -4.51 -3.03
N PRO A 191 -28.08 -4.12 -1.74
CA PRO A 191 -28.98 -4.59 -0.69
C PRO A 191 -30.43 -4.24 -1.04
N GLY A 192 -31.27 -5.25 -1.19
CA GLY A 192 -32.69 -5.09 -1.56
C GLY A 192 -32.99 -4.99 -3.06
N ALA A 193 -32.00 -5.23 -3.94
CA ALA A 193 -32.25 -5.33 -5.38
C ALA A 193 -32.77 -6.71 -5.81
N ASP A 194 -33.70 -6.70 -6.76
CA ASP A 194 -34.22 -7.91 -7.43
C ASP A 194 -34.32 -7.69 -8.95
N PRO A 195 -33.52 -8.38 -9.79
CA PRO A 195 -32.45 -9.28 -9.38
C PRO A 195 -31.24 -8.50 -8.86
N SER A 196 -30.57 -9.03 -7.84
CA SER A 196 -29.26 -8.52 -7.39
C SER A 196 -28.18 -8.77 -8.46
N VAL A 197 -27.06 -8.05 -8.39
CA VAL A 197 -25.83 -8.36 -9.15
C VAL A 197 -25.42 -9.81 -8.91
N GLY A 198 -25.53 -10.27 -7.67
CA GLY A 198 -25.31 -11.66 -7.32
C GLY A 198 -26.17 -12.63 -8.12
N THR A 199 -27.47 -12.36 -8.20
CA THR A 199 -28.42 -13.17 -8.99
C THR A 199 -28.04 -13.19 -10.48
N LEU A 200 -27.63 -12.06 -11.05
CA LEU A 200 -27.19 -11.96 -12.46
C LEU A 200 -25.89 -12.73 -12.71
N LEU A 201 -24.91 -12.59 -11.83
CA LEU A 201 -23.63 -13.29 -11.92
C LEU A 201 -23.80 -14.79 -11.68
N ARG A 202 -24.64 -15.20 -10.74
CA ARG A 202 -25.01 -16.60 -10.48
C ARG A 202 -25.66 -17.23 -11.71
N GLY A 203 -26.51 -16.49 -12.42
CA GLY A 203 -27.08 -16.93 -13.70
C GLY A 203 -26.06 -17.04 -14.85
N ALA A 204 -25.02 -16.20 -14.87
CA ALA A 204 -24.00 -16.19 -15.92
C ALA A 204 -22.86 -17.20 -15.69
N LEU A 205 -22.42 -17.34 -14.45
CA LEU A 205 -21.26 -18.13 -14.03
C LEU A 205 -21.65 -19.53 -13.53
N GLY A 206 -22.88 -19.68 -13.04
CA GLY A 206 -23.36 -20.86 -12.32
C GLY A 206 -23.04 -20.82 -10.83
N ASP A 207 -23.86 -21.51 -10.01
CA ASP A 207 -23.82 -21.44 -8.54
C ASP A 207 -22.43 -21.70 -7.94
N ALA A 208 -21.74 -22.76 -8.35
CA ALA A 208 -20.44 -23.12 -7.77
C ALA A 208 -19.33 -22.07 -8.06
N ALA A 209 -19.31 -21.49 -9.25
CA ALA A 209 -18.36 -20.43 -9.60
C ALA A 209 -18.71 -19.11 -8.92
N PHE A 210 -20.01 -18.88 -8.72
CA PHE A 210 -20.51 -17.73 -8.00
C PHE A 210 -20.21 -17.80 -6.50
N ASP A 211 -20.48 -18.93 -5.83
CA ASP A 211 -20.25 -19.09 -4.39
C ASP A 211 -18.76 -18.91 -4.04
N ALA A 212 -17.87 -19.34 -4.91
CA ALA A 212 -16.44 -19.16 -4.74
C ALA A 212 -15.97 -17.72 -5.02
N LEU A 213 -16.57 -17.05 -6.01
CA LEU A 213 -16.41 -15.62 -6.22
C LEU A 213 -16.94 -14.81 -5.02
N ALA A 214 -18.06 -15.23 -4.44
CA ALA A 214 -18.68 -14.62 -3.27
C ALA A 214 -17.81 -14.80 -2.02
N ALA A 215 -17.17 -15.96 -1.83
CA ALA A 215 -16.19 -16.18 -0.78
C ALA A 215 -14.95 -15.27 -0.92
N GLY A 216 -14.49 -15.04 -2.16
CA GLY A 216 -13.46 -14.03 -2.46
C GLY A 216 -13.91 -12.59 -2.17
N PHE A 217 -15.22 -12.32 -2.20
CA PHE A 217 -15.83 -11.03 -1.87
C PHE A 217 -16.02 -10.81 -0.36
N GLU A 218 -16.16 -11.87 0.44
CA GLU A 218 -16.21 -11.75 1.91
C GLU A 218 -14.89 -11.21 2.49
N PHE A 219 -13.77 -11.46 1.79
CA PHE A 219 -12.41 -10.97 2.10
C PHE A 219 -12.24 -9.45 1.90
N ILE A 220 -13.10 -8.82 1.08
CA ILE A 220 -13.02 -7.42 0.64
C ILE A 220 -13.68 -6.47 1.66
N ASN A 221 -14.34 -6.98 2.70
CA ASN A 221 -15.19 -6.16 3.56
C ASN A 221 -14.44 -5.60 4.78
N GLY A 222 -13.51 -4.66 4.56
CA GLY A 222 -12.76 -3.93 5.58
C GLY A 222 -13.22 -2.48 5.78
N VAL A 223 -12.55 -1.75 6.69
CA VAL A 223 -12.71 -0.28 6.78
C VAL A 223 -12.21 0.36 5.49
N GLU A 224 -11.16 -0.21 4.89
CA GLU A 224 -10.63 0.12 3.57
C GLU A 224 -11.71 0.19 2.48
N TYR A 225 -12.42 -0.92 2.19
CA TYR A 225 -13.50 -0.93 1.20
C TYR A 225 -14.61 0.09 1.53
N ALA A 226 -14.95 0.25 2.82
CA ALA A 226 -15.93 1.25 3.20
C ALA A 226 -15.45 2.66 2.81
N MET A 227 -14.16 2.96 3.03
CA MET A 227 -13.60 4.25 2.62
C MET A 227 -13.45 4.38 1.11
N ASP A 228 -13.23 3.29 0.37
CA ASP A 228 -13.30 3.28 -1.09
C ASP A 228 -14.68 3.74 -1.56
N VAL A 229 -15.74 3.14 -1.04
CA VAL A 229 -17.13 3.52 -1.37
C VAL A 229 -17.38 5.02 -1.20
N ILE A 230 -16.86 5.61 -0.12
CA ILE A 230 -16.96 7.04 0.16
C ILE A 230 -16.10 7.85 -0.82
N ALA A 231 -14.83 7.51 -0.97
CA ALA A 231 -13.89 8.19 -1.86
C ALA A 231 -14.41 8.26 -3.30
N ILE A 232 -14.95 7.15 -3.80
CA ILE A 232 -15.54 7.01 -5.12
C ILE A 232 -16.65 8.03 -5.35
N ARG A 233 -17.56 8.18 -4.38
CA ARG A 233 -18.77 9.01 -4.54
C ARG A 233 -18.55 10.47 -4.16
N ASP A 234 -17.82 10.75 -3.08
CA ASP A 234 -17.63 12.12 -2.58
C ASP A 234 -16.58 12.89 -3.38
N LYS A 235 -15.59 12.19 -3.95
CA LYS A 235 -14.45 12.83 -4.63
C LYS A 235 -14.45 12.62 -6.13
N PHE A 236 -15.44 11.92 -6.67
CA PHE A 236 -15.43 11.48 -8.07
C PHE A 236 -14.10 10.81 -8.44
N ALA A 237 -13.49 10.08 -7.48
CA ALA A 237 -12.14 9.52 -7.65
C ALA A 237 -12.03 8.68 -8.94
N TRP A 238 -13.14 8.10 -9.42
CA TRP A 238 -13.17 7.36 -10.68
C TRP A 238 -13.11 8.16 -11.97
N ASP A 239 -13.60 9.40 -11.99
CA ASP A 239 -13.40 10.27 -13.15
C ASP A 239 -11.91 10.61 -13.28
N GLU A 240 -11.18 10.52 -12.17
CA GLU A 240 -9.76 10.77 -12.08
C GLU A 240 -8.91 9.48 -12.19
N ILE A 241 -9.40 8.29 -11.85
CA ILE A 241 -8.64 7.03 -11.98
C ILE A 241 -8.57 6.61 -13.46
N PRO A 242 -7.36 6.59 -14.07
CA PRO A 242 -7.20 6.26 -15.48
C PRO A 242 -7.45 4.77 -15.74
N ALA A 243 -7.53 4.40 -17.02
CA ALA A 243 -7.45 2.99 -17.40
C ALA A 243 -6.13 2.40 -16.89
N LEU A 244 -6.19 1.29 -16.16
CA LEU A 244 -5.02 0.66 -15.54
C LEU A 244 -4.05 0.11 -16.59
N VAL A 245 -2.78 0.48 -16.45
CA VAL A 245 -1.67 0.04 -17.31
C VAL A 245 -0.71 -0.79 -16.47
N PHE A 246 -0.41 -2.01 -16.91
CA PHE A 246 0.52 -2.90 -16.21
C PHE A 246 1.79 -3.04 -17.06
N PRO A 247 2.98 -3.13 -16.45
CA PRO A 247 4.22 -3.39 -17.18
C PRO A 247 4.21 -4.82 -17.76
N PRO A 248 5.15 -5.15 -18.66
CA PRO A 248 5.38 -6.51 -19.08
C PRO A 248 5.57 -7.44 -17.87
N SER A 249 5.07 -8.69 -17.95
CA SER A 249 5.14 -9.62 -16.82
C SER A 249 6.55 -10.13 -16.54
N ALA A 250 7.46 -10.12 -17.52
CA ALA A 250 8.80 -10.68 -17.39
C ALA A 250 9.66 -9.99 -16.30
N PRO A 251 9.73 -8.65 -16.22
CA PRO A 251 10.35 -7.97 -15.08
C PRO A 251 9.74 -8.33 -13.72
N LEU A 252 8.42 -8.48 -13.64
CA LEU A 252 7.73 -8.84 -12.40
C LEU A 252 8.07 -10.28 -11.95
N SER A 253 8.08 -11.24 -12.88
CA SER A 253 8.56 -12.61 -12.61
C SER A 253 10.02 -12.63 -12.21
N ALA A 254 10.87 -11.80 -12.85
CA ALA A 254 12.29 -11.73 -12.53
C ALA A 254 12.55 -11.23 -11.09
N ALA A 255 11.70 -10.32 -10.58
CA ALA A 255 11.77 -9.88 -9.19
C ALA A 255 11.45 -11.03 -8.21
N PHE A 256 10.41 -11.82 -8.48
CA PHE A 256 10.11 -13.02 -7.68
C PHE A 256 11.24 -14.06 -7.73
N ALA A 257 11.83 -14.28 -8.90
CA ALA A 257 12.93 -15.22 -9.06
C ALA A 257 14.16 -14.86 -8.20
N ARG A 258 14.42 -13.57 -7.95
CA ARG A 258 15.48 -13.12 -7.02
C ARG A 258 15.23 -13.52 -5.58
N LEU A 259 13.96 -13.68 -5.20
CA LEU A 259 13.54 -14.16 -3.89
C LEU A 259 13.50 -15.70 -3.82
N GLY A 260 13.88 -16.39 -4.90
CA GLY A 260 13.80 -17.85 -4.99
C GLY A 260 12.38 -18.37 -5.24
N LEU A 261 11.46 -17.50 -5.70
CA LEU A 261 10.07 -17.83 -5.99
C LEU A 261 9.84 -17.89 -7.51
N ASP A 262 9.11 -18.90 -7.98
CA ASP A 262 8.89 -19.13 -9.42
C ASP A 262 7.42 -18.91 -9.77
N TYR A 263 7.08 -17.66 -10.07
CA TYR A 263 5.77 -17.28 -10.60
C TYR A 263 5.88 -16.92 -12.08
N ASP A 264 5.13 -17.64 -12.91
CA ASP A 264 5.11 -17.41 -14.33
C ASP A 264 4.31 -16.14 -14.72
N GLY A 265 4.47 -15.73 -15.98
CA GLY A 265 3.75 -14.56 -16.50
C GLY A 265 2.23 -14.71 -16.47
N LEU A 266 1.70 -15.94 -16.41
CA LEU A 266 0.26 -16.19 -16.36
C LEU A 266 -0.30 -15.86 -14.97
N ALA A 267 0.39 -16.22 -13.89
CA ALA A 267 0.00 -15.83 -12.53
C ALA A 267 -0.07 -14.31 -12.38
N ILE A 268 0.95 -13.59 -12.88
CA ILE A 268 0.97 -12.12 -12.88
C ILE A 268 -0.18 -11.53 -13.69
N GLN A 269 -0.47 -12.10 -14.87
CA GLN A 269 -1.59 -11.65 -15.70
C GLN A 269 -2.95 -11.92 -15.05
N ARG A 270 -3.09 -13.02 -14.30
CA ARG A 270 -4.30 -13.30 -13.51
C ARG A 270 -4.48 -12.25 -12.42
N ALA A 271 -3.47 -11.96 -11.62
CA ALA A 271 -3.53 -10.92 -10.59
C ALA A 271 -3.91 -9.56 -11.21
N ALA A 272 -3.29 -9.17 -12.33
CA ALA A 272 -3.62 -7.94 -13.05
C ALA A 272 -5.06 -7.92 -13.63
N ALA A 273 -5.61 -9.09 -14.00
CA ALA A 273 -7.01 -9.21 -14.40
C ALA A 273 -7.95 -9.11 -13.19
N GLY A 274 -7.57 -9.73 -12.06
CA GLY A 274 -8.24 -9.60 -10.78
C GLY A 274 -8.35 -8.15 -10.33
N THR A 275 -7.24 -7.41 -10.39
CA THR A 275 -7.21 -5.97 -10.08
C THR A 275 -8.25 -5.19 -10.88
N ARG A 276 -8.32 -5.38 -12.20
CA ARG A 276 -9.30 -4.69 -13.07
C ARG A 276 -10.74 -5.04 -12.72
N LEU A 277 -10.99 -6.30 -12.37
CA LEU A 277 -12.32 -6.77 -12.01
C LEU A 277 -12.77 -6.19 -10.67
N LEU A 278 -11.92 -6.23 -9.64
CA LEU A 278 -12.18 -5.66 -8.32
C LEU A 278 -12.49 -4.17 -8.38
N VAL A 279 -11.65 -3.42 -9.09
CA VAL A 279 -11.84 -2.00 -9.39
C VAL A 279 -13.20 -1.73 -10.04
N SER A 280 -13.60 -2.58 -11.00
CA SER A 280 -14.92 -2.45 -11.62
C SER A 280 -16.07 -2.80 -10.66
N ALA A 281 -15.86 -3.79 -9.79
CA ALA A 281 -16.80 -4.18 -8.76
C ALA A 281 -17.02 -3.08 -7.72
N GLU A 282 -15.95 -2.46 -7.22
CA GLU A 282 -16.01 -1.33 -6.29
C GLU A 282 -16.83 -0.16 -6.85
N ARG A 283 -16.76 0.14 -8.16
CA ARG A 283 -17.61 1.17 -8.79
C ARG A 283 -19.09 0.89 -8.59
N VAL A 284 -19.49 -0.36 -8.86
CA VAL A 284 -20.87 -0.79 -8.75
C VAL A 284 -21.29 -0.81 -7.28
N ALA A 285 -20.40 -1.29 -6.41
CA ALA A 285 -20.64 -1.39 -4.97
C ALA A 285 -20.76 -0.01 -4.31
N ALA A 286 -19.89 0.94 -4.65
CA ALA A 286 -19.99 2.32 -4.19
C ALA A 286 -21.26 3.01 -4.69
N ALA A 287 -21.82 2.55 -5.82
CA ALA A 287 -23.07 3.10 -6.30
C ALA A 287 -24.25 2.83 -5.36
N VAL A 288 -24.19 1.71 -4.66
CA VAL A 288 -25.29 1.13 -3.89
C VAL A 288 -25.09 1.29 -2.39
N ASP A 289 -23.84 1.29 -1.95
CA ASP A 289 -23.49 1.14 -0.54
C ASP A 289 -23.15 2.46 0.14
N TYR A 290 -22.95 3.51 -0.65
CA TYR A 290 -22.52 4.84 -0.21
C TYR A 290 -23.35 5.44 0.93
N VAL A 291 -24.68 5.49 0.77
CA VAL A 291 -25.56 6.08 1.79
C VAL A 291 -25.42 5.34 3.11
N ARG A 292 -25.37 4.00 3.04
CA ARG A 292 -25.25 3.15 4.21
C ARG A 292 -23.88 3.33 4.89
N VAL A 293 -22.77 3.30 4.16
CA VAL A 293 -21.43 3.55 4.74
C VAL A 293 -21.39 4.91 5.42
N ARG A 294 -21.90 5.95 4.75
CA ARG A 294 -21.93 7.32 5.27
C ARG A 294 -22.67 7.41 6.61
N ASP A 295 -23.77 6.69 6.74
CA ASP A 295 -24.61 6.72 7.94
C ASP A 295 -24.04 5.89 9.10
N VAL A 296 -23.39 4.75 8.82
CA VAL A 296 -22.92 3.82 9.87
C VAL A 296 -21.45 4.01 10.26
N MET A 297 -20.66 4.75 9.46
CA MET A 297 -19.24 5.03 9.73
C MET A 297 -18.92 6.54 9.68
N PRO A 298 -19.66 7.40 10.42
CA PRO A 298 -19.52 8.86 10.31
C PRO A 298 -18.14 9.40 10.69
N TYR A 299 -17.43 8.79 11.64
CA TYR A 299 -16.06 9.13 11.98
C TYR A 299 -15.11 8.78 10.84
N ALA A 300 -15.15 7.54 10.33
CA ALA A 300 -14.29 7.11 9.24
C ALA A 300 -14.46 8.03 8.03
N VAL A 301 -15.72 8.26 7.61
CA VAL A 301 -16.09 9.18 6.52
C VAL A 301 -15.53 10.59 6.73
N SER A 302 -15.52 11.08 7.98
CA SER A 302 -15.06 12.43 8.29
C SER A 302 -13.54 12.55 8.41
N ASN A 303 -12.80 11.44 8.52
CA ASN A 303 -11.39 11.44 8.89
C ASN A 303 -10.47 10.64 7.94
N TYR A 304 -10.99 9.87 6.99
CA TYR A 304 -10.18 9.00 6.14
C TYR A 304 -9.14 9.73 5.28
N GLU A 305 -9.36 11.00 4.93
CA GLU A 305 -8.37 11.78 4.18
C GLU A 305 -7.29 12.40 5.08
N THR A 306 -7.71 13.08 6.15
CA THR A 306 -6.84 14.00 6.91
C THR A 306 -6.52 13.56 8.33
N GLY A 307 -7.21 12.53 8.83
CA GLY A 307 -6.96 11.95 10.14
C GLY A 307 -5.59 11.28 10.22
N SER A 308 -5.17 10.93 11.43
CA SER A 308 -3.96 10.13 11.62
C SER A 308 -4.13 8.77 10.95
N GLY A 309 -3.15 8.36 10.16
CA GLY A 309 -3.26 7.17 9.30
C GLY A 309 -4.17 7.34 8.08
N GLY A 310 -4.80 8.50 7.88
CA GLY A 310 -5.60 8.77 6.69
C GLY A 310 -4.75 9.00 5.44
N ILE A 311 -5.40 9.14 4.28
CA ILE A 311 -4.74 9.21 2.95
C ILE A 311 -3.58 10.21 2.91
N HIS A 312 -3.76 11.43 3.41
CA HIS A 312 -2.72 12.46 3.37
C HIS A 312 -1.57 12.20 4.35
N ASP A 313 -1.84 11.51 5.45
CA ASP A 313 -0.83 11.13 6.43
C ASP A 313 0.02 9.98 5.86
N VAL A 314 -0.63 8.91 5.40
CA VAL A 314 0.00 7.76 4.75
C VAL A 314 0.81 8.18 3.53
N ALA A 315 0.26 9.07 2.69
CA ALA A 315 0.96 9.59 1.52
C ALA A 315 2.28 10.33 1.87
N GLN A 316 2.43 10.86 3.09
CA GLN A 316 3.69 11.45 3.55
C GLN A 316 4.77 10.38 3.75
N TYR A 317 4.38 9.22 4.31
CA TYR A 317 5.29 8.10 4.55
C TYR A 317 5.71 7.49 3.21
N ILE A 318 4.73 7.30 2.31
CA ILE A 318 4.96 6.79 0.95
C ILE A 318 5.91 7.71 0.17
N ALA A 319 5.77 9.03 0.25
CA ALA A 319 6.64 9.95 -0.48
C ALA A 319 8.11 9.80 -0.06
N GLY A 320 8.40 9.67 1.25
CA GLY A 320 9.75 9.38 1.72
C GLY A 320 10.26 8.01 1.27
N TYR A 321 9.39 7.01 1.17
CA TYR A 321 9.76 5.72 0.61
C TYR A 321 10.07 5.80 -0.89
N TYR A 322 9.30 6.58 -1.67
CA TYR A 322 9.55 6.83 -3.08
C TYR A 322 10.92 7.44 -3.34
N GLU A 323 11.33 8.42 -2.53
CA GLU A 323 12.66 9.02 -2.64
C GLU A 323 13.76 7.96 -2.51
N HIS A 324 13.65 7.09 -1.49
CA HIS A 324 14.65 6.07 -1.25
C HIS A 324 14.62 4.94 -2.28
N LEU A 325 13.45 4.51 -2.71
CA LEU A 325 13.28 3.46 -3.71
C LEU A 325 13.74 3.94 -5.09
N TRP A 326 13.53 5.21 -5.41
CA TRP A 326 14.07 5.81 -6.63
C TRP A 326 15.59 5.81 -6.62
N ASP A 327 16.21 6.14 -5.49
CA ASP A 327 17.66 6.07 -5.34
C ASP A 327 18.19 4.63 -5.55
N ARG A 328 17.41 3.60 -5.17
CA ARG A 328 17.73 2.19 -5.47
C ARG A 328 17.62 1.85 -6.95
N VAL A 329 16.64 2.40 -7.67
CA VAL A 329 16.56 2.25 -9.13
C VAL A 329 17.74 2.93 -9.81
N VAL A 330 18.15 4.12 -9.34
CA VAL A 330 19.24 4.89 -9.95
C VAL A 330 20.61 4.29 -9.64
N ASN A 331 20.91 4.02 -8.37
CA ASN A 331 22.24 3.64 -7.90
C ASN A 331 22.42 2.12 -7.71
N GLY A 332 21.33 1.37 -7.78
CA GLY A 332 21.27 -0.04 -7.41
C GLY A 332 21.09 -0.23 -5.89
N PRO A 333 20.46 -1.33 -5.43
CA PRO A 333 20.13 -1.53 -4.01
C PRO A 333 21.31 -1.47 -3.04
N ILE A 334 22.50 -1.90 -3.48
CA ILE A 334 23.70 -1.91 -2.64
C ILE A 334 24.23 -0.48 -2.40
N ASN A 335 24.27 0.34 -3.45
CA ASN A 335 24.90 1.66 -3.40
C ASN A 335 23.93 2.78 -3.05
N ALA A 336 22.63 2.47 -2.93
CA ALA A 336 21.60 3.43 -2.57
C ALA A 336 21.93 4.19 -1.28
N ALA A 337 21.36 5.38 -1.15
CA ALA A 337 21.49 6.25 0.00
C ALA A 337 21.15 5.51 1.30
N PRO A 338 21.63 5.99 2.45
CA PRO A 338 21.25 5.39 3.72
C PRO A 338 19.76 5.55 4.02
N PRO A 339 19.14 4.61 4.76
CA PRO A 339 17.73 4.72 5.13
C PRO A 339 17.51 5.95 6.01
N PHE A 340 16.29 6.46 6.02
CA PHE A 340 15.88 7.55 6.91
C PHE A 340 14.46 7.32 7.41
N VAL A 341 14.06 8.05 8.47
CA VAL A 341 12.71 7.98 9.00
C VAL A 341 11.76 8.75 8.07
N VAL A 342 10.78 8.08 7.50
CA VAL A 342 9.82 8.67 6.55
C VAL A 342 8.57 9.22 7.24
N GLY A 343 8.28 8.72 8.45
CA GLY A 343 7.16 9.19 9.25
C GLY A 343 7.21 8.68 10.68
N VAL A 344 6.57 9.42 11.56
CA VAL A 344 6.41 9.08 12.99
C VAL A 344 5.01 9.38 13.45
N HIS A 345 4.52 8.53 14.34
CA HIS A 345 3.34 8.80 15.15
C HIS A 345 3.74 8.63 16.63
N PRO A 346 3.29 9.50 17.55
CA PRO A 346 2.60 10.74 17.27
C PRO A 346 3.49 11.73 16.54
N ARG A 347 2.90 12.71 15.86
CA ARG A 347 3.65 13.72 15.12
C ARG A 347 4.49 14.59 16.07
N PRO A 348 5.62 15.15 15.60
CA PRO A 348 6.42 16.07 16.42
C PRO A 348 5.59 17.23 16.95
N GLY A 349 5.50 17.34 18.28
CA GLY A 349 4.74 18.37 18.98
C GLY A 349 3.24 18.08 19.15
N GLU A 350 2.76 16.90 18.74
CA GLU A 350 1.36 16.50 18.92
C GLU A 350 0.96 16.50 20.40
N ARG A 351 -0.27 16.92 20.68
CA ARG A 351 -0.82 17.10 22.03
C ARG A 351 -2.17 16.42 22.15
N ASN A 352 -2.59 16.20 23.39
CA ASN A 352 -3.89 15.61 23.73
C ASN A 352 -4.06 14.18 23.20
N LEU A 353 -2.97 13.42 23.11
CA LEU A 353 -3.05 12.00 22.77
C LEU A 353 -3.87 11.25 23.82
N PRO A 354 -4.85 10.42 23.41
CA PRO A 354 -5.64 9.62 24.33
C PRO A 354 -4.75 8.69 25.19
N THR A 355 -4.95 8.71 26.51
CA THR A 355 -4.22 7.83 27.44
C THR A 355 -4.88 6.47 27.62
N ALA A 356 -6.15 6.31 27.24
CA ALA A 356 -6.91 5.07 27.39
C ALA A 356 -7.93 4.89 26.25
N PRO A 357 -7.56 4.23 25.14
CA PRO A 357 -8.41 4.18 23.95
C PRO A 357 -9.48 3.07 23.92
N CYS A 358 -9.72 2.34 25.01
CA CYS A 358 -10.61 1.16 24.95
C CYS A 358 -12.10 1.52 25.14
N LEU A 359 -12.92 1.14 24.16
CA LEU A 359 -14.36 0.86 24.38
C LEU A 359 -14.54 -0.61 24.81
N ALA A 360 -15.58 -0.86 25.60
CA ALA A 360 -15.96 -2.21 26.03
C ALA A 360 -16.52 -3.05 24.86
N GLU A 361 -16.48 -4.38 25.04
CA GLU A 361 -17.01 -5.46 24.16
C GLU A 361 -18.27 -5.10 23.36
N PRO A 362 -18.46 -5.68 22.14
CA PRO A 362 -17.81 -6.87 21.59
C PRO A 362 -16.46 -6.70 20.87
N PHE A 363 -15.97 -5.47 20.73
CA PHE A 363 -14.92 -5.14 19.75
C PHE A 363 -13.64 -4.65 20.43
N ALA A 364 -13.28 -5.32 21.52
CA ALA A 364 -12.04 -5.13 22.22
C ALA A 364 -10.85 -5.60 21.35
N ALA A 365 -10.44 -4.80 20.36
CA ALA A 365 -9.09 -4.88 19.81
C ALA A 365 -8.09 -4.28 20.81
N CYS A 366 -8.09 -4.84 22.02
CA CYS A 366 -7.03 -4.70 23.00
C CYS A 366 -6.03 -5.80 22.65
N GLU A 367 -4.86 -5.46 22.10
CA GLU A 367 -3.81 -6.44 21.75
C GLU A 367 -3.08 -6.97 22.99
N ASP A 368 -3.85 -7.39 23.99
CA ASP A 368 -3.44 -8.23 25.08
C ASP A 368 -4.70 -8.99 25.53
N ASN A 369 -4.59 -10.32 25.64
CA ASN A 369 -5.59 -11.23 26.18
C ASN A 369 -6.14 -10.81 27.56
N THR A 370 -5.58 -9.77 28.19
CA THR A 370 -6.00 -9.18 29.48
C THR A 370 -6.88 -7.92 29.40
N ARG A 371 -7.33 -7.47 28.22
CA ARG A 371 -8.32 -6.36 28.07
C ARG A 371 -7.89 -5.02 28.71
N ARG A 372 -6.60 -4.71 28.75
CA ARG A 372 -6.10 -3.44 29.31
C ARG A 372 -5.98 -2.34 28.24
N PRO A 373 -6.25 -1.07 28.58
CA PRO A 373 -5.91 0.07 27.71
C PRO A 373 -4.41 0.11 27.44
N ILE A 374 -4.05 0.19 26.17
CA ILE A 374 -2.66 0.29 25.71
C ILE A 374 -2.45 1.73 25.27
N ALA A 375 -1.89 2.54 26.16
CA ALA A 375 -1.57 3.94 25.91
C ALA A 375 -0.38 4.11 24.93
N ASP A 376 0.45 3.08 24.80
CA ASP A 376 1.62 2.99 23.93
C ASP A 376 1.31 2.52 22.51
N ARG A 377 0.03 2.32 22.17
CA ARG A 377 -0.47 2.00 20.81
C ARG A 377 -0.36 3.18 19.84
N TYR A 378 0.47 4.18 20.14
CA TYR A 378 0.58 5.37 19.30
C TYR A 378 2.02 5.73 18.99
N ILE A 379 3.02 5.02 19.53
CA ILE A 379 4.41 5.36 19.26
C ILE A 379 4.95 4.46 18.15
N TYR A 380 5.01 5.02 16.95
CA TYR A 380 5.41 4.36 15.73
C TYR A 380 6.40 5.21 14.95
N PHE A 381 7.23 4.54 14.17
CA PHE A 381 7.98 5.18 13.10
C PHE A 381 8.09 4.22 11.93
N ALA A 382 8.25 4.76 10.73
CA ALA A 382 8.55 3.97 9.54
C ALA A 382 9.88 4.41 8.95
N LEU A 383 10.64 3.44 8.45
CA LEU A 383 11.85 3.70 7.69
C LEU A 383 11.57 3.73 6.20
N SER A 384 12.46 4.35 5.45
CA SER A 384 12.45 4.34 3.99
C SER A 384 12.91 3.00 3.39
N ALA A 385 13.26 2.03 4.22
CA ALA A 385 13.67 0.67 3.85
C ALA A 385 13.54 -0.26 5.05
N SER A 386 13.21 -1.53 4.82
CA SER A 386 13.04 -2.49 5.89
C SER A 386 14.38 -2.83 6.56
N PRO A 387 14.44 -2.96 7.91
CA PRO A 387 15.63 -3.40 8.65
C PRO A 387 16.12 -4.80 8.29
N GLY A 388 15.24 -5.70 7.81
CA GLY A 388 15.61 -7.07 7.44
C GLY A 388 16.19 -7.92 8.57
N SER A 389 16.11 -7.46 9.82
CA SER A 389 16.66 -8.11 11.01
C SER A 389 15.58 -8.35 12.07
N ASP A 390 15.89 -9.18 13.06
CA ASP A 390 15.09 -9.26 14.27
C ASP A 390 15.14 -7.91 15.00
N PHE A 391 13.98 -7.42 15.44
CA PHE A 391 13.86 -6.12 16.10
C PHE A 391 14.45 -6.09 17.51
N SER A 392 14.59 -7.25 18.15
CA SER A 392 15.30 -7.36 19.43
C SER A 392 16.75 -6.88 19.33
N GLU A 393 17.39 -7.03 18.16
CA GLU A 393 18.74 -6.54 17.91
C GLU A 393 18.82 -5.00 17.76
N LEU A 394 17.67 -4.35 17.58
CA LEU A 394 17.54 -2.92 17.32
C LEU A 394 16.99 -2.14 18.53
N GLU A 395 16.65 -2.81 19.63
CA GLU A 395 16.03 -2.17 20.81
C GLU A 395 16.88 -1.04 21.40
N ASP A 396 18.20 -1.16 21.37
CA ASP A 396 19.11 -0.11 21.86
C ASP A 396 19.21 1.09 20.91
N ALA A 397 18.74 0.95 19.66
CA ALA A 397 18.74 2.04 18.69
C ALA A 397 17.59 3.02 18.92
N VAL A 398 16.61 2.67 19.77
CA VAL A 398 15.39 3.44 20.02
C VAL A 398 15.13 3.59 21.52
N ALA A 399 14.66 4.75 21.95
CA ALA A 399 14.29 4.96 23.35
C ALA A 399 13.17 5.99 23.50
N VAL A 400 12.34 5.79 24.52
CA VAL A 400 11.34 6.76 24.97
C VAL A 400 11.74 7.27 26.34
N PHE A 401 11.66 8.58 26.54
CA PHE A 401 11.95 9.25 27.79
C PHE A 401 10.72 10.01 28.29
N ASP A 402 10.50 9.98 29.60
CA ASP A 402 9.55 10.89 30.25
C ASP A 402 10.12 12.32 30.35
N GLU A 403 9.31 13.26 30.83
CA GLU A 403 9.69 14.66 31.00
C GLU A 403 10.78 14.88 32.07
N GLN A 404 11.03 13.90 32.94
CA GLN A 404 12.13 13.91 33.90
C GLN A 404 13.43 13.34 33.31
N GLY A 405 13.39 12.81 32.08
CA GLY A 405 14.54 12.21 31.40
C GLY A 405 14.77 10.74 31.78
N ASN A 406 13.81 10.08 32.42
CA ASN A 406 13.91 8.64 32.69
C ASN A 406 13.58 7.86 31.42
N LYS A 407 14.44 6.92 31.03
CA LYS A 407 14.16 5.97 29.93
C LYS A 407 13.03 5.03 30.37
N LEU A 408 11.98 4.95 29.57
CA LEU A 408 10.91 3.98 29.74
C LEU A 408 11.33 2.63 29.19
N ALA A 409 10.91 1.55 29.85
CA ALA A 409 11.14 0.20 29.36
C ALA A 409 10.28 -0.06 28.13
N SER A 410 10.90 -0.42 27.00
CA SER A 410 10.24 -0.60 25.72
C SER A 410 10.90 -1.70 24.90
N ARG A 411 10.14 -2.28 23.96
CA ARG A 411 10.63 -3.18 22.91
C ARG A 411 10.13 -2.73 21.54
N LEU A 412 10.75 -3.23 20.48
CA LEU A 412 10.31 -2.97 19.11
C LEU A 412 9.49 -4.15 18.56
N THR A 413 8.37 -3.85 17.92
CA THR A 413 7.50 -4.83 17.24
C THR A 413 7.11 -4.34 15.84
N PRO A 414 6.78 -5.24 14.90
CA PRO A 414 6.36 -4.83 13.55
C PRO A 414 5.05 -4.09 13.51
N LEU A 415 4.94 -3.30 12.46
CA LEU A 415 3.75 -2.56 12.10
C LEU A 415 3.18 -3.13 10.80
N PRO A 416 1.90 -3.56 10.80
CA PRO A 416 1.11 -3.99 11.95
C PRO A 416 1.72 -5.23 12.64
N PRO A 417 1.26 -5.63 13.83
CA PRO A 417 1.88 -6.72 14.61
C PRO A 417 1.88 -8.10 13.92
N TRP A 418 1.06 -8.29 12.88
CA TRP A 418 1.03 -9.49 12.06
C TRP A 418 2.00 -9.44 10.87
N ALA A 419 2.54 -8.27 10.53
CA ALA A 419 3.52 -8.12 9.46
C ALA A 419 4.82 -8.83 9.82
N SER A 420 5.50 -9.34 8.80
CA SER A 420 6.80 -9.99 8.99
C SER A 420 7.83 -8.98 9.50
N PRO A 421 8.49 -9.21 10.65
CA PRO A 421 9.56 -8.33 11.15
C PRO A 421 10.71 -8.15 10.14
N MET A 422 10.88 -9.10 9.23
CA MET A 422 11.96 -9.10 8.25
C MET A 422 11.66 -8.26 7.00
N SER A 423 10.43 -7.78 6.83
CA SER A 423 10.00 -7.12 5.60
C SER A 423 9.17 -5.86 5.79
N ALA A 424 8.69 -5.59 7.01
CA ALA A 424 7.97 -4.37 7.35
C ALA A 424 8.91 -3.15 7.39
N HIS A 425 8.38 -1.97 7.07
CA HIS A 425 9.06 -0.67 7.23
C HIS A 425 8.78 -0.03 8.57
N GLY A 426 7.55 -0.21 9.04
CA GLY A 426 6.99 0.35 10.25
C GLY A 426 7.37 -0.47 11.48
N MET A 427 7.68 0.26 12.54
CA MET A 427 8.02 -0.28 13.84
C MET A 427 7.17 0.40 14.90
N ARG A 428 6.59 -0.40 15.77
CA ARG A 428 5.97 0.01 17.01
C ARG A 428 6.99 0.00 18.14
N ILE A 429 6.99 1.07 18.93
CA ILE A 429 7.72 1.14 20.19
C ILE A 429 6.73 0.75 21.30
N GLU A 430 6.67 -0.55 21.61
CA GLU A 430 5.78 -1.07 22.65
C GLU A 430 6.39 -0.78 24.03
N LEU A 431 5.65 -0.08 24.89
CA LEU A 431 6.06 0.16 26.27
C LEU A 431 5.72 -1.08 27.11
N LEU A 432 6.69 -1.60 27.86
CA LEU A 432 6.47 -2.75 28.73
C LEU A 432 5.56 -2.40 29.91
N ASP A 433 5.71 -1.18 30.42
CA ASP A 433 4.76 -0.54 31.31
C ASP A 433 3.70 0.16 30.46
N LYS A 434 2.62 -0.57 30.13
CA LYS A 434 1.57 -0.26 29.11
C LYS A 434 0.72 1.01 29.34
N VAL A 435 1.23 2.02 30.05
CA VAL A 435 0.48 3.22 30.41
C VAL A 435 1.35 4.48 30.31
N LEU A 436 1.02 5.33 29.33
CA LEU A 436 1.41 6.73 29.33
C LEU A 436 0.53 7.46 30.36
N LYS A 437 1.14 8.32 31.15
CA LYS A 437 0.46 9.13 32.16
C LYS A 437 -0.25 10.31 31.46
N PRO A 438 -1.42 10.73 31.93
CA PRO A 438 -2.14 11.88 31.37
C PRO A 438 -1.43 13.21 31.64
N GLN A 439 -1.57 14.15 30.72
CA GLN A 439 -0.92 15.47 30.77
C GLN A 439 0.63 15.46 30.84
N HIS A 440 1.28 14.39 30.42
CA HIS A 440 2.75 14.27 30.45
C HIS A 440 3.38 14.47 29.07
N ARG A 441 4.61 14.97 29.07
CA ARG A 441 5.43 15.07 27.87
C ARG A 441 6.37 13.87 27.75
N TYR A 442 6.47 13.33 26.55
CA TYR A 442 7.39 12.25 26.21
C TYR A 442 8.33 12.68 25.09
N THR A 443 9.54 12.14 25.11
CA THR A 443 10.55 12.35 24.06
C THR A 443 10.96 11.01 23.51
N VAL A 444 10.94 10.85 22.19
CA VAL A 444 11.39 9.63 21.50
C VAL A 444 12.68 9.94 20.77
N THR A 445 13.63 9.02 20.85
CA THR A 445 14.93 9.11 20.17
C THR A 445 15.15 7.87 19.32
N ILE A 446 15.53 8.07 18.07
CA ILE A 446 16.03 7.04 17.15
C ILE A 446 17.47 7.41 16.80
N THR A 447 18.38 6.46 16.97
CA THR A 447 19.81 6.69 16.77
C THR A 447 20.28 6.20 15.40
N SER A 448 21.49 6.60 14.99
CA SER A 448 22.15 6.08 13.78
C SER A 448 22.67 4.64 13.92
N GLN A 449 22.36 3.96 15.02
CA GLN A 449 22.63 2.52 15.17
C GLN A 449 21.59 1.67 14.44
N LEU A 450 20.42 2.23 14.12
CA LEU A 450 19.42 1.59 13.30
C LEU A 450 19.95 1.41 11.87
N TYR A 451 19.66 0.28 11.23
CA TYR A 451 20.14 -0.06 9.90
C TYR A 451 19.07 -0.79 9.09
N ASP A 452 19.18 -0.74 7.75
CA ASP A 452 18.33 -1.51 6.84
C ASP A 452 18.86 -2.93 6.57
N ARG A 453 18.14 -3.71 5.77
CA ARG A 453 18.46 -5.11 5.44
C ARG A 453 19.85 -5.38 4.87
N ARG A 454 20.60 -4.35 4.46
CA ARG A 454 22.02 -4.51 4.07
C ARG A 454 22.90 -4.86 5.28
N GLY A 455 22.39 -4.64 6.50
CA GLY A 455 23.02 -5.01 7.76
C GLY A 455 24.03 -3.98 8.27
N PRO A 456 24.45 -4.07 9.55
CA PRO A 456 25.18 -3.01 10.25
C PRO A 456 26.60 -2.75 9.71
N ASN A 457 27.12 -3.68 8.91
CA ASN A 457 28.45 -3.66 8.33
C ASN A 457 28.50 -3.07 6.92
N ALA A 458 27.34 -2.90 6.26
CA ALA A 458 27.30 -2.36 4.91
C ALA A 458 27.51 -0.83 4.93
N PRO A 459 28.42 -0.28 4.08
CA PRO A 459 28.58 1.14 3.93
C PRO A 459 27.28 1.70 3.36
N LYS A 460 26.59 2.56 4.11
CA LYS A 460 25.24 3.12 3.85
C LYS A 460 24.04 2.32 4.34
N ALA A 461 24.20 1.25 5.12
CA ALA A 461 23.02 0.59 5.71
C ALA A 461 22.43 1.34 6.91
N ARG A 462 23.24 2.15 7.60
CA ARG A 462 22.85 2.84 8.84
C ARG A 462 22.01 4.06 8.57
N LEU A 463 21.07 4.35 9.45
CA LEU A 463 20.21 5.52 9.39
C LEU A 463 21.01 6.80 9.14
N ALA A 464 20.61 7.57 8.12
CA ALA A 464 21.34 8.74 7.64
C ALA A 464 21.59 9.78 8.73
N GLN A 465 20.61 9.97 9.62
CA GLN A 465 20.68 10.90 10.74
C GLN A 465 19.79 10.41 11.89
N PRO A 466 20.17 10.67 13.16
CA PRO A 466 19.29 10.39 14.29
C PRO A 466 18.03 11.27 14.22
N MET A 467 16.95 10.79 14.82
CA MET A 467 15.70 11.53 14.94
C MET A 467 15.31 11.67 16.40
N ILE A 468 14.88 12.86 16.79
CA ILE A 468 14.35 13.13 18.13
C ILE A 468 13.07 13.93 17.96
N TRP A 469 11.99 13.48 18.58
CA TRP A 469 10.75 14.24 18.64
C TRP A 469 10.09 14.10 20.01
N HIS A 470 9.09 14.95 20.25
CA HIS A 470 8.33 14.93 21.49
C HIS A 470 6.84 15.02 21.20
N PHE A 471 6.04 14.50 22.12
CA PHE A 471 4.58 14.58 22.10
C PHE A 471 4.04 14.73 23.53
N GLN A 472 2.76 15.05 23.66
CA GLN A 472 2.09 15.24 24.95
C GLN A 472 0.74 14.50 25.00
N THR A 473 0.51 13.77 26.08
CA THR A 473 -0.77 13.11 26.36
C THR A 473 -1.83 14.08 26.87
N GLY A 474 -3.09 13.77 26.59
CA GLY A 474 -4.26 14.49 27.12
C GLY A 474 -4.66 14.02 28.51
N ASP A 475 -5.84 14.48 28.93
CA ASP A 475 -6.47 14.12 30.21
C ASP A 475 -6.86 12.63 30.30
#